data_AF-A0A938N5D8-F1
#
_entry.id   AF-A0A938N5D8-F1
#
_cell.length_a   1.000
_cell.length_b   1.000
_cell.length_c   1.000
_cell.angle_alpha   90.00
_cell.angle_beta   90.00
_cell.angle_gamma   90.00
#
_symmetry.space_group_name_H-M   'P 1'
#
loop_
_entity.id
_entity.type
_entity.pdbx_description
1 polymer ?
#
loop_
_entity_poly.entity_id
_entity_poly.type
_entity_poly.pdbx_seq_one_letter_code
_entity_poly.pdbx_strand_id
1 'polypeptide(L)'
;MRDLKVRPAPKPHARGEDNRDERQERHRCFMLAAPTRHPSTTLQDQRADTGPRRRHTGDDPMPSQDQIIGLMAFTRTMTLSLLKGWPADKLTHQSAPTDNHVLWVIGHLIGTDAWICDLVGAPRVQAPETLLKACGMGSKPTKNAADYAPLPEMLKLLESARAGLVSWLKSATPAQLSVPLNDKTQGFADDPADALYKLVWHEGWHAGQIASLRKSLGLAPIMG
;
A
#
# COMPACT_ATOMS: atom_id res chain seq x y z
N MET A 1 -68.89 12.42 -1.76
CA MET A 1 -67.96 12.50 -0.61
C MET A 1 -67.49 11.08 -0.33
N ARG A 2 -66.27 10.73 -0.77
CA ARG A 2 -65.66 9.41 -0.58
C ARG A 2 -64.37 9.60 0.23
N ASP A 3 -64.28 8.87 1.33
CA ASP A 3 -63.20 8.93 2.32
C ASP A 3 -61.84 8.55 1.71
N LEU A 4 -60.89 9.50 1.73
CA LEU A 4 -59.48 9.24 1.48
C LEU A 4 -58.84 8.62 2.74
N LYS A 5 -58.67 7.30 2.74
CA LYS A 5 -57.79 6.60 3.70
C LYS A 5 -56.33 6.91 3.37
N VAL A 6 -55.71 7.75 4.22
CA VAL A 6 -54.27 8.04 4.23
C VAL A 6 -53.51 6.76 4.61
N ARG A 7 -52.56 6.34 3.76
CA ARG A 7 -51.65 5.22 4.06
C ARG A 7 -50.53 5.69 5.01
N PRO A 8 -50.10 4.86 5.98
CA PRO A 8 -49.00 5.22 6.87
C PRO A 8 -47.65 5.17 6.14
N ALA A 9 -46.75 6.09 6.51
CA ALA A 9 -45.40 6.20 5.97
C ALA A 9 -44.54 4.96 6.28
N PRO A 10 -43.61 4.57 5.39
CA PRO A 10 -42.72 3.45 5.61
C PRO A 10 -41.71 3.77 6.73
N LYS A 11 -41.46 2.79 7.60
CA LYS A 11 -40.46 2.87 8.67
C LYS A 11 -39.05 2.97 8.07
N PRO A 12 -38.13 3.73 8.69
CA PRO A 12 -36.75 3.82 8.24
C PRO A 12 -36.03 2.48 8.45
N HIS A 13 -35.43 1.96 7.38
CA HIS A 13 -34.54 0.80 7.47
C HIS A 13 -33.30 1.17 8.28
N ALA A 14 -33.09 0.45 9.38
CA ALA A 14 -31.83 0.45 10.11
C ALA A 14 -30.72 -0.05 9.15
N ARG A 15 -29.78 0.83 8.79
CA ARG A 15 -28.49 0.44 8.21
C ARG A 15 -27.46 0.49 9.31
N GLY A 16 -26.96 -0.67 9.71
CA GLY A 16 -25.84 -0.77 10.63
C GLY A 16 -25.79 -2.18 11.16
N GLU A 17 -25.11 -3.06 10.43
CA GLU A 17 -24.53 -4.35 10.85
C GLU A 17 -24.50 -5.32 9.66
N ASP A 18 -23.74 -5.00 8.60
CA ASP A 18 -23.20 -6.05 7.70
C ASP A 18 -22.14 -5.49 6.75
N ASN A 19 -20.90 -5.31 7.22
CA ASN A 19 -19.78 -4.96 6.32
C ASN A 19 -18.37 -5.19 6.91
N ARG A 20 -18.27 -5.98 8.00
CA ARG A 20 -16.96 -6.32 8.59
C ARG A 20 -16.29 -7.46 7.83
N ASP A 21 -17.07 -8.46 7.39
CA ASP A 21 -16.55 -9.61 6.65
C ASP A 21 -16.11 -9.26 5.22
N GLU A 22 -16.88 -8.48 4.46
CA GLU A 22 -16.45 -8.03 3.12
C GLU A 22 -15.18 -7.18 3.18
N ARG A 23 -15.02 -6.37 4.23
CA ARG A 23 -13.81 -5.58 4.43
C ARG A 23 -12.62 -6.50 4.72
N GLN A 24 -12.77 -7.51 5.57
CA GLN A 24 -11.73 -8.50 5.87
C GLN A 24 -11.32 -9.36 4.65
N GLU A 25 -12.28 -9.72 3.80
CA GLU A 25 -12.02 -10.54 2.61
C GLU A 25 -11.27 -9.75 1.51
N ARG A 26 -11.54 -8.44 1.39
CA ARG A 26 -10.74 -7.52 0.55
C ARG A 26 -9.28 -7.42 0.99
N HIS A 27 -9.00 -7.54 2.30
CA HIS A 27 -7.64 -7.52 2.84
C HIS A 27 -6.90 -8.86 2.60
N ARG A 28 -7.61 -9.98 2.59
CA ARG A 28 -7.05 -11.29 2.22
C ARG A 28 -6.52 -11.31 0.78
N CYS A 29 -7.21 -10.65 -0.15
CA CYS A 29 -6.80 -10.59 -1.55
C CYS A 29 -5.49 -9.80 -1.76
N PHE A 30 -5.19 -8.82 -0.89
CA PHE A 30 -3.93 -8.04 -0.96
C PHE A 30 -2.74 -8.76 -0.28
N MET A 31 -2.99 -9.64 0.69
CA MET A 31 -1.94 -10.28 1.51
C MET A 31 -1.63 -11.75 1.15
N LEU A 32 -2.51 -12.46 0.43
CA LEU A 32 -2.33 -13.90 0.20
C LEU A 32 -1.51 -14.19 -1.08
N ALA A 33 -0.19 -14.14 -0.92
CA ALA A 33 0.74 -14.92 -1.73
C ALA A 33 2.00 -15.26 -0.92
N ALA A 34 1.84 -15.93 0.22
CA ALA A 34 2.96 -16.71 0.75
C ALA A 34 3.15 -17.93 -0.17
N PRO A 35 4.33 -18.14 -0.77
CA PRO A 35 4.57 -19.35 -1.54
C PRO A 35 4.41 -20.56 -0.63
N THR A 36 3.64 -21.55 -1.09
CA THR A 36 3.62 -22.88 -0.48
C THR A 36 5.06 -23.39 -0.43
N ARG A 37 5.54 -23.73 0.77
CA ARG A 37 6.87 -24.33 0.95
C ARG A 37 6.90 -25.64 0.17
N HIS A 38 7.61 -25.66 -0.96
CA HIS A 38 8.01 -26.91 -1.58
C HIS A 38 9.09 -27.57 -0.71
N PRO A 39 9.03 -28.90 -0.50
CA PRO A 39 10.09 -29.60 0.22
C PRO A 39 11.33 -29.64 -0.67
N SER A 40 12.32 -28.79 -0.37
CA SER A 40 13.60 -28.84 -1.05
C SER A 40 14.59 -29.69 -0.27
N THR A 41 15.23 -30.56 -1.05
CA THR A 41 16.27 -31.52 -0.76
C THR A 41 17.42 -30.98 0.10
N THR A 42 17.87 -31.87 0.99
CA THR A 42 18.99 -31.83 1.93
C THR A 42 20.18 -30.97 1.49
N LEU A 43 20.33 -29.79 2.11
CA LEU A 43 21.61 -29.08 2.24
C LEU A 43 21.93 -28.99 3.74
N GLN A 44 23.17 -29.37 4.06
CA GLN A 44 23.67 -29.56 5.41
C GLN A 44 23.47 -28.31 6.29
N ASP A 45 23.02 -28.60 7.50
CA ASP A 45 22.71 -27.72 8.63
C ASP A 45 23.96 -26.94 9.07
N GLN A 46 24.25 -25.80 8.42
CA GLN A 46 25.05 -24.73 9.02
C GLN A 46 24.08 -23.76 9.69
N ARG A 47 23.71 -24.05 10.93
CA ARG A 47 23.00 -23.10 11.78
C ARG A 47 23.94 -21.94 12.06
N ALA A 48 23.80 -20.87 11.28
CA ALA A 48 24.21 -19.56 11.74
C ALA A 48 23.47 -19.31 13.05
N ASP A 49 24.24 -19.12 14.12
CA ASP A 49 23.78 -18.61 15.40
C ASP A 49 23.15 -17.23 15.16
N THR A 50 21.87 -17.21 14.80
CA THR A 50 21.07 -15.99 14.83
C THR A 50 20.72 -15.77 16.28
N GLY A 51 21.62 -15.12 17.01
CA GLY A 51 21.36 -14.63 18.36
C GLY A 51 20.00 -13.93 18.42
N PRO A 52 19.39 -13.84 19.62
CA PRO A 52 18.02 -13.37 19.76
C PRO A 52 17.84 -12.05 19.01
N ARG A 53 16.94 -12.03 18.01
CA ARG A 53 16.53 -10.78 17.35
C ARG A 53 16.23 -9.79 18.47
N ARG A 54 16.95 -8.66 18.50
CA ARG A 54 16.59 -7.54 19.36
C ARG A 54 15.12 -7.25 19.07
N ARG A 55 14.24 -7.63 19.99
CA ARG A 55 12.91 -7.01 20.05
C ARG A 55 13.18 -5.55 20.33
N HIS A 56 12.50 -4.67 19.60
CA HIS A 56 12.44 -3.27 19.97
C HIS A 56 11.90 -3.24 21.41
N THR A 57 12.81 -3.06 22.36
CA THR A 57 12.44 -2.66 23.71
C THR A 57 11.85 -1.28 23.49
N GLY A 58 10.55 -1.08 23.75
CA GLY A 58 9.83 0.17 23.40
C GLY A 58 10.37 1.48 24.01
N ASP A 59 11.62 1.47 24.48
CA ASP A 59 12.44 2.56 24.99
C ASP A 59 13.31 3.23 23.91
N ASP A 60 13.51 2.60 22.74
CA ASP A 60 14.16 3.28 21.61
C ASP A 60 13.18 4.35 21.06
N PRO A 61 13.59 5.63 20.92
CA PRO A 61 12.67 6.68 20.50
C PRO A 61 12.23 6.46 19.05
N MET A 62 10.95 6.16 18.86
CA MET A 62 10.31 6.16 17.54
C MET A 62 10.46 7.53 16.88
N PRO A 63 10.60 7.60 15.54
CA PRO A 63 10.59 8.86 14.81
C PRO A 63 9.32 9.66 15.14
N SER A 64 9.46 10.98 15.30
CA SER A 64 8.31 11.85 15.55
C SER A 64 7.35 11.83 14.36
N GLN A 65 6.07 12.16 14.61
CA GLN A 65 5.06 12.30 13.56
C GLN A 65 5.55 13.24 12.43
N ASP A 66 6.19 14.36 12.79
CA ASP A 66 6.75 15.30 11.81
C ASP A 66 7.88 14.69 10.98
N GLN A 67 8.75 13.87 11.59
CA GLN A 67 9.81 13.16 10.86
C GLN A 67 9.21 12.16 9.86
N ILE A 68 8.18 11.41 10.27
CA ILE A 68 7.48 10.46 9.39
C ILE A 68 6.82 11.22 8.23
N ILE A 69 6.10 12.32 8.51
CA ILE A 69 5.45 13.15 7.48
C ILE A 69 6.48 13.73 6.50
N GLY A 70 7.60 14.26 7.01
CA GLY A 70 8.68 14.78 6.18
C GLY A 70 9.25 13.71 5.26
N LEU A 71 9.48 12.50 5.78
CA LEU A 71 9.96 11.37 4.99
C LEU A 71 8.93 10.89 3.95
N MET A 72 7.64 10.84 4.29
CA MET A 72 6.58 10.51 3.33
C MET A 72 6.54 11.50 2.14
N ALA A 73 6.71 12.80 2.42
CA ALA A 73 6.74 13.82 1.39
C ALA A 73 7.99 13.69 0.51
N PHE A 74 9.15 13.47 1.13
CA PHE A 74 10.41 13.26 0.43
C PHE A 74 10.35 12.02 -0.48
N THR A 75 9.98 10.85 0.04
CA THR A 75 9.94 9.62 -0.76
C THR A 75 8.93 9.72 -1.91
N ARG A 76 7.75 10.30 -1.67
CA ARG A 76 6.77 10.54 -2.74
C ARG A 76 7.32 11.46 -3.83
N THR A 77 8.00 12.54 -3.44
CA THR A 77 8.63 13.46 -4.39
C THR A 77 9.68 12.75 -5.24
N MET A 78 10.44 11.83 -4.63
CA MET A 78 11.42 11.03 -5.35
C MET A 78 10.77 10.06 -6.34
N THR A 79 9.78 9.30 -5.90
CA THR A 79 9.00 8.38 -6.75
C THR A 79 8.44 9.11 -7.97
N LEU A 80 7.78 10.26 -7.76
CA LEU A 80 7.17 11.04 -8.85
C LEU A 80 8.23 11.65 -9.78
N SER A 81 9.37 12.06 -9.25
CA SER A 81 10.44 12.61 -10.08
C SER A 81 11.03 11.56 -11.02
N LEU A 82 11.11 10.28 -10.62
CA LEU A 82 11.55 9.18 -11.48
C LEU A 82 10.64 8.93 -12.69
N LEU A 83 9.38 9.39 -12.65
CA LEU A 83 8.43 9.29 -13.76
C LEU A 83 8.58 10.41 -14.79
N LYS A 84 9.35 11.48 -14.49
CA LYS A 84 9.51 12.62 -15.40
C LYS A 84 10.21 12.20 -16.70
N GLY A 85 9.57 12.49 -17.83
CA GLY A 85 10.09 12.11 -19.15
C GLY A 85 10.04 10.61 -19.44
N TRP A 86 9.24 9.84 -18.70
CA TRP A 86 9.02 8.43 -19.01
C TRP A 86 8.18 8.29 -20.30
N PRO A 87 8.65 7.58 -21.34
CA PRO A 87 7.90 7.42 -22.58
C PRO A 87 6.58 6.66 -22.36
N ALA A 88 5.48 7.16 -22.90
CA ALA A 88 4.14 6.59 -22.67
C ALA A 88 4.05 5.12 -23.12
N ASP A 89 4.73 4.76 -24.21
CA ASP A 89 4.81 3.40 -24.76
C ASP A 89 5.72 2.45 -23.97
N LYS A 90 6.42 2.95 -22.95
CA LYS A 90 7.34 2.19 -22.09
C LYS A 90 6.85 2.04 -20.66
N LEU A 91 5.60 2.37 -20.36
CA LEU A 91 5.04 2.30 -18.99
C LEU A 91 4.96 0.87 -18.44
N THR A 92 4.94 -0.14 -19.31
CA THR A 92 5.01 -1.57 -18.97
C THR A 92 6.37 -2.20 -19.24
N HIS A 93 7.42 -1.39 -19.44
CA HIS A 93 8.78 -1.90 -19.65
C HIS A 93 9.32 -2.64 -18.42
N GLN A 94 9.97 -3.77 -18.66
CA GLN A 94 10.65 -4.61 -17.67
C GLN A 94 12.05 -4.95 -18.20
N SER A 95 13.10 -4.85 -17.38
CA SER A 95 14.45 -5.25 -17.78
C SER A 95 14.63 -6.78 -17.76
N ALA A 96 13.92 -7.45 -16.85
CA ALA A 96 13.80 -8.90 -16.78
C ALA A 96 12.31 -9.31 -16.62
N PRO A 97 11.91 -10.53 -17.04
CA PRO A 97 10.51 -10.98 -16.94
C PRO A 97 9.92 -10.95 -15.51
N THR A 98 10.76 -10.94 -14.49
CA THR A 98 10.39 -10.91 -13.07
C THR A 98 10.25 -9.50 -12.50
N ASP A 99 10.66 -8.46 -13.23
CA ASP A 99 10.63 -7.09 -12.72
C ASP A 99 9.21 -6.56 -12.67
N ASN A 100 8.90 -5.73 -11.67
CA ASN A 100 7.67 -4.95 -11.71
C ASN A 100 7.88 -3.69 -12.56
N HIS A 101 7.03 -3.47 -13.56
CA HIS A 101 7.05 -2.23 -14.35
C HIS A 101 6.36 -1.06 -13.63
N VAL A 102 6.50 0.15 -14.17
CA VAL A 102 6.01 1.39 -13.56
C VAL A 102 4.53 1.35 -13.19
N LEU A 103 3.64 0.95 -14.11
CA LEU A 103 2.21 0.90 -13.78
C LEU A 103 1.89 -0.06 -12.63
N TRP A 104 2.56 -1.22 -12.58
CA TRP A 104 2.38 -2.17 -11.49
C TRP A 104 2.84 -1.55 -10.18
N VAL A 105 4.04 -0.96 -10.15
CA VAL A 105 4.60 -0.34 -8.93
C VAL A 105 3.71 0.78 -8.41
N ILE A 106 3.25 1.68 -9.28
CA ILE A 106 2.37 2.79 -8.87
C ILE A 106 1.03 2.25 -8.35
N GLY A 107 0.44 1.24 -9.00
CA GLY A 107 -0.77 0.59 -8.53
C GLY A 107 -0.59 -0.10 -7.17
N HIS A 108 0.58 -0.73 -6.97
CA HIS A 108 0.93 -1.40 -5.73
C HIS A 108 1.06 -0.42 -4.57
N LEU A 109 1.69 0.74 -4.80
CA LEU A 109 1.81 1.80 -3.81
C LEU A 109 0.44 2.40 -3.45
N ILE A 110 -0.47 2.57 -4.42
CA ILE A 110 -1.86 2.99 -4.17
C ILE A 110 -2.56 1.98 -3.26
N GLY A 111 -2.44 0.68 -3.57
CA GLY A 111 -3.04 -0.38 -2.75
C GLY A 111 -2.47 -0.43 -1.34
N THR A 112 -1.17 -0.22 -1.19
CA THR A 112 -0.50 -0.17 0.11
C THR A 112 -0.97 1.03 0.93
N ASP A 113 -1.01 2.23 0.35
CA ASP A 113 -1.54 3.43 1.03
C ASP A 113 -2.99 3.22 1.46
N ALA A 114 -3.83 2.66 0.58
CA ALA A 114 -5.23 2.36 0.89
C ALA A 114 -5.37 1.33 2.02
N TRP A 115 -4.57 0.27 2.02
CA TRP A 115 -4.55 -0.73 3.09
C TRP A 115 -4.16 -0.12 4.44
N ILE A 116 -3.12 0.71 4.48
CA ILE A 116 -2.71 1.39 5.71
C ILE A 116 -3.80 2.37 6.18
N CYS A 117 -4.49 3.07 5.27
CA CYS A 117 -5.63 3.91 5.64
C CYS A 117 -6.71 3.10 6.38
N ASP A 118 -7.02 1.90 5.91
CA ASP A 118 -8.02 1.02 6.54
C ASP A 118 -7.59 0.57 7.93
N LEU A 119 -6.31 0.23 8.08
CA LEU A 119 -5.75 -0.23 9.34
C LEU A 119 -5.83 0.83 10.44
N VAL A 120 -5.54 2.08 10.10
CA VAL A 120 -5.48 3.19 11.07
C VAL A 120 -6.79 3.99 11.14
N GLY A 121 -7.75 3.72 10.26
CA GLY A 121 -9.00 4.47 10.16
C GLY A 121 -8.84 5.87 9.55
N ALA A 122 -7.83 6.07 8.70
CA ALA A 122 -7.64 7.31 7.98
C ALA A 122 -8.71 7.50 6.88
N PRO A 123 -9.11 8.74 6.55
CA PRO A 123 -9.93 8.98 5.38
C PRO A 123 -9.18 8.53 4.12
N ARG A 124 -9.87 7.86 3.19
CA ARG A 124 -9.25 7.39 1.94
C ARG A 124 -10.15 7.60 0.73
N VAL A 125 -9.51 7.72 -0.42
CA VAL A 125 -10.15 7.39 -1.70
C VAL A 125 -10.05 5.87 -1.88
N GLN A 126 -11.16 5.23 -2.25
CA GLN A 126 -11.15 3.80 -2.54
C GLN A 126 -10.43 3.54 -3.85
N ALA A 127 -9.36 2.74 -3.79
CA ALA A 127 -8.72 2.23 -4.99
C ALA A 127 -9.65 1.23 -5.69
N PRO A 128 -9.79 1.26 -7.03
CA PRO A 128 -10.58 0.29 -7.77
C PRO A 128 -10.11 -1.13 -7.49
N GLU A 129 -11.05 -2.06 -7.28
CA GLU A 129 -10.72 -3.46 -6.99
C GLU A 129 -9.93 -4.13 -8.14
N THR A 130 -10.21 -3.75 -9.38
CA THR A 130 -9.46 -4.18 -10.56
C THR A 130 -7.99 -3.80 -10.46
N LEU A 131 -7.68 -2.58 -10.00
CA LEU A 131 -6.32 -2.11 -9.79
C LEU A 131 -5.64 -2.87 -8.65
N LEU A 132 -6.35 -3.09 -7.53
CA LEU A 132 -5.83 -3.85 -6.39
C LEU A 132 -5.51 -5.30 -6.76
N LYS A 133 -6.32 -5.92 -7.61
CA LYS A 133 -6.07 -7.28 -8.11
C LYS A 133 -4.90 -7.33 -9.10
N ALA A 134 -4.81 -6.34 -10.00
CA ALA A 134 -3.73 -6.27 -10.98
C ALA A 134 -2.35 -5.99 -10.34
N CYS A 135 -2.31 -5.18 -9.29
CA CYS A 135 -1.07 -4.71 -8.65
C CYS A 135 -0.88 -5.20 -7.19
N GLY A 136 -1.68 -6.17 -6.76
CA GLY A 136 -1.60 -6.76 -5.42
C GLY A 136 -0.35 -7.61 -5.23
N MET A 137 0.04 -7.85 -3.97
CA MET A 137 1.18 -8.70 -3.67
C MET A 137 1.01 -10.10 -4.31
N GLY A 138 2.04 -10.57 -5.00
CA GLY A 138 2.03 -11.87 -5.69
C GLY A 138 1.32 -11.89 -7.04
N SER A 139 0.71 -10.79 -7.48
CA SER A 139 0.23 -10.68 -8.85
C SER A 139 1.40 -10.65 -9.84
N LYS A 140 1.13 -10.99 -11.10
CA LYS A 140 2.13 -10.96 -12.18
C LYS A 140 1.87 -9.78 -13.09
N PRO A 141 2.84 -8.85 -13.25
CA PRO A 141 2.69 -7.74 -14.19
C PRO A 141 2.47 -8.26 -15.62
N THR A 142 1.51 -7.69 -16.33
CA THR A 142 1.30 -7.93 -17.76
C THR A 142 1.99 -6.84 -18.59
N LYS A 143 2.36 -7.17 -19.83
CA LYS A 143 2.94 -6.20 -20.77
C LYS A 143 1.92 -5.26 -21.40
N ASN A 144 0.62 -5.60 -21.29
CA ASN A 144 -0.46 -4.82 -21.90
C ASN A 144 -0.82 -3.64 -20.99
N ALA A 145 -0.49 -2.42 -21.42
CA ALA A 145 -0.78 -1.21 -20.64
C ALA A 145 -2.29 -1.01 -20.40
N ALA A 146 -3.16 -1.55 -21.28
CA ALA A 146 -4.62 -1.45 -21.13
C ALA A 146 -5.19 -2.30 -19.99
N ASP A 147 -4.40 -3.21 -19.41
CA ASP A 147 -4.81 -3.97 -18.22
C ASP A 147 -4.76 -3.11 -16.94
N TYR A 148 -4.22 -1.89 -17.03
CA TYR A 148 -4.06 -0.95 -15.93
C TYR A 148 -4.83 0.34 -16.19
N ALA A 149 -5.16 1.06 -15.12
CA ALA A 149 -5.70 2.41 -15.24
C ALA A 149 -4.65 3.36 -15.87
N PRO A 150 -5.08 4.42 -16.57
CA PRO A 150 -4.16 5.42 -17.09
C PRO A 150 -3.30 6.03 -15.98
N LEU A 151 -1.99 6.17 -16.23
CA LEU A 151 -1.06 6.70 -15.22
C LEU A 151 -1.53 8.03 -14.58
N PRO A 152 -2.06 9.04 -15.31
CA PRO A 152 -2.54 10.26 -14.68
C PRO A 152 -3.67 10.05 -13.66
N GLU A 153 -4.54 9.06 -13.86
CA GLU A 153 -5.60 8.71 -12.92
C GLU A 153 -5.03 8.00 -11.68
N MET A 154 -4.09 7.08 -11.90
CA MET A 154 -3.37 6.41 -10.82
C MET A 154 -2.63 7.42 -9.93
N LEU A 155 -1.99 8.44 -10.51
CA LEU A 155 -1.29 9.46 -9.73
C LEU A 155 -2.23 10.28 -8.83
N LYS A 156 -3.46 10.56 -9.28
CA LYS A 156 -4.48 11.22 -8.43
C LYS A 156 -4.91 10.33 -7.25
N LEU A 157 -5.07 9.03 -7.49
CA LEU A 157 -5.37 8.06 -6.42
C LEU A 157 -4.21 7.97 -5.42
N LEU A 158 -2.98 7.91 -5.93
CA LEU A 158 -1.75 7.84 -5.14
C LEU A 158 -1.60 9.08 -4.23
N GLU A 159 -1.84 10.28 -4.77
CA GLU A 159 -1.86 11.52 -4.01
C GLU A 159 -2.94 11.51 -2.92
N SER A 160 -4.18 11.16 -3.31
CA SER A 160 -5.33 11.20 -2.40
C SER A 160 -5.18 10.24 -1.22
N ALA A 161 -4.67 9.02 -1.45
CA ALA A 161 -4.45 8.04 -0.39
C ALA A 161 -3.38 8.53 0.61
N ARG A 162 -2.25 9.06 0.12
CA ARG A 162 -1.20 9.60 1.00
C ARG A 162 -1.64 10.86 1.75
N ALA A 163 -2.43 11.73 1.12
CA ALA A 163 -2.98 12.91 1.78
C ALA A 163 -3.87 12.53 2.98
N GLY A 164 -4.65 11.45 2.84
CA GLY A 164 -5.44 10.87 3.92
C GLY A 164 -4.60 10.42 5.11
N LEU A 165 -3.52 9.66 4.85
CA LEU A 165 -2.58 9.21 5.88
C LEU A 165 -1.87 10.37 6.57
N VAL A 166 -1.40 11.36 5.81
CA VAL A 166 -0.75 12.55 6.38
C VAL A 166 -1.74 13.33 7.25
N SER A 167 -2.99 13.50 6.80
CA SER A 167 -4.02 14.19 7.59
C SER A 167 -4.36 13.46 8.87
N TRP A 168 -4.44 12.12 8.83
CA TRP A 168 -4.67 11.30 10.02
C TRP A 168 -3.48 11.39 10.97
N LEU A 169 -2.25 11.25 10.45
CA LEU A 169 -1.04 11.26 11.27
C LEU A 169 -0.86 12.60 11.97
N LYS A 170 -1.24 13.74 11.37
CA LYS A 170 -1.19 15.05 12.04
C LYS A 170 -2.13 15.19 13.23
N SER A 171 -3.25 14.47 13.23
CA SER A 171 -4.26 14.55 14.30
C SER A 171 -4.24 13.35 15.23
N ALA A 172 -3.43 12.33 14.93
CA ALA A 172 -3.33 11.12 15.72
C ALA A 172 -2.80 11.41 17.13
N THR A 173 -3.50 10.87 18.11
CA THR A 173 -3.09 10.91 19.52
C THR A 173 -2.04 9.83 19.82
N PRO A 174 -1.24 9.96 20.89
CA PRO A 174 -0.31 8.91 21.31
C PRO A 174 -0.97 7.54 21.51
N ALA A 175 -2.20 7.53 22.03
CA ALA A 175 -2.98 6.31 22.21
C ALA A 175 -3.33 5.63 20.89
N GLN A 176 -3.69 6.41 19.85
CA GLN A 176 -3.94 5.86 18.51
C GLN A 176 -2.68 5.33 17.86
N LEU A 177 -1.53 6.01 18.05
CA LEU A 177 -0.24 5.60 17.50
C LEU A 177 0.34 4.34 18.14
N SER A 178 -0.18 3.93 19.30
CA SER A 178 0.30 2.76 20.06
C SER A 178 -0.65 1.57 19.99
N VAL A 179 -1.69 1.61 19.14
CA VAL A 179 -2.64 0.50 18.99
C VAL A 179 -1.92 -0.70 18.38
N PRO A 180 -1.95 -1.89 19.00
CA PRO A 180 -1.30 -3.06 18.42
C PRO A 180 -1.86 -3.42 17.03
N LEU A 181 -0.97 -3.61 16.05
CA LEU A 181 -1.30 -3.99 14.68
C LEU A 181 -0.78 -5.37 14.27
N ASN A 182 0.05 -6.03 15.09
CA ASN A 182 0.74 -7.26 14.67
C ASN A 182 -0.19 -8.34 14.10
N ASP A 183 -1.31 -8.63 14.76
CA ASP A 183 -2.26 -9.64 14.29
C ASP A 183 -2.94 -9.23 12.98
N LYS A 184 -3.28 -7.94 12.84
CA LYS A 184 -3.94 -7.40 11.65
C LYS A 184 -3.03 -7.31 10.44
N THR A 185 -1.72 -7.21 10.69
CA THR A 185 -0.71 -7.02 9.65
C THR A 185 0.16 -8.27 9.42
N GLN A 186 -0.16 -9.38 10.09
CA GLN A 186 0.61 -10.62 10.05
C GLN A 186 2.10 -10.39 10.39
N GLY A 187 2.37 -9.48 11.33
CA GLY A 187 3.70 -9.09 11.77
C GLY A 187 4.42 -8.08 10.88
N PHE A 188 3.76 -7.46 9.90
CA PHE A 188 4.37 -6.37 9.12
C PHE A 188 4.64 -5.15 10.01
N ALA A 189 3.71 -4.77 10.89
CA ALA A 189 3.86 -3.62 11.77
C ALA A 189 3.32 -3.88 13.19
N ASP A 190 4.07 -3.40 14.18
CA ASP A 190 3.74 -3.53 15.59
C ASP A 190 2.62 -2.55 15.99
N ASP A 191 2.66 -1.31 15.49
CA ASP A 191 1.69 -0.24 15.74
C ASP A 191 1.57 0.72 14.52
N PRO A 192 0.66 1.72 14.52
CA PRO A 192 0.52 2.65 13.41
C PRO A 192 1.75 3.51 13.12
N ALA A 193 2.55 3.90 14.12
CA ALA A 193 3.75 4.70 13.88
C ALA A 193 4.79 3.88 13.12
N ASP A 194 5.00 2.63 13.52
CA ASP A 194 5.85 1.66 12.84
C ASP A 194 5.33 1.33 11.43
N ALA A 195 4.01 1.14 11.27
CA ALA A 195 3.39 0.90 9.97
C ALA A 195 3.65 2.04 8.97
N LEU A 196 3.52 3.29 9.42
CA LEU A 196 3.73 4.48 8.60
C LEU A 196 5.21 4.72 8.30
N TYR A 197 6.12 4.38 9.23
CA TYR A 197 7.55 4.42 8.99
C TYR A 197 7.98 3.35 7.96
N LYS A 198 7.49 2.12 8.09
CA LYS A 198 7.74 1.04 7.13
C LYS A 198 7.12 1.33 5.75
N LEU A 199 5.99 2.04 5.69
CA LEU A 199 5.41 2.52 4.44
C LEU A 199 6.38 3.41 3.65
N VAL A 200 7.10 4.32 4.33
CA VAL A 200 8.14 5.16 3.72
C VAL A 200 9.25 4.30 3.13
N TRP A 201 9.78 3.35 3.91
CA TRP A 201 10.82 2.43 3.45
C TRP A 201 10.36 1.61 2.24
N HIS A 202 9.14 1.08 2.30
CA HIS A 202 8.52 0.30 1.24
C HIS A 202 8.42 1.08 -0.08
N GLU A 203 7.95 2.34 -0.03
CA GLU A 203 7.94 3.20 -1.20
C GLU A 203 9.35 3.49 -1.72
N GLY A 204 10.33 3.73 -0.84
CA GLY A 204 11.73 3.91 -1.22
C GLY A 204 12.32 2.70 -1.95
N TRP A 205 12.01 1.48 -1.51
CA TRP A 205 12.42 0.25 -2.19
C TRP A 205 11.86 0.16 -3.61
N HIS A 206 10.56 0.43 -3.77
CA HIS A 206 9.90 0.47 -5.07
C HIS A 206 10.39 1.60 -5.98
N ALA A 207 10.73 2.77 -5.42
CA ALA A 207 11.39 3.84 -6.16
C ALA A 207 12.74 3.37 -6.73
N GLY A 208 13.50 2.54 -5.99
CA GLY A 208 14.72 1.91 -6.50
C GLY A 208 14.49 0.99 -7.71
N GLN A 209 13.37 0.26 -7.73
CA GLN A 209 12.97 -0.54 -8.90
C GLN A 209 12.72 0.35 -10.12
N ILE A 210 11.95 1.44 -9.94
CA ILE A 210 11.68 2.42 -11.01
C ILE A 210 12.98 3.06 -11.51
N ALA A 211 13.89 3.43 -10.60
CA ALA A 211 15.19 4.01 -10.97
C ALA A 211 16.04 3.04 -11.81
N SER A 212 16.03 1.75 -11.50
CA SER A 212 16.75 0.73 -12.27
C SER A 212 16.17 0.57 -13.68
N LEU A 213 14.83 0.52 -13.79
CA LEU A 213 14.16 0.48 -15.09
C LEU A 213 14.42 1.75 -15.91
N ARG A 214 14.41 2.93 -15.28
CA ARG A 214 14.75 4.22 -15.89
C ARG A 214 16.13 4.17 -16.54
N LYS A 215 17.13 3.66 -15.81
CA LYS A 215 18.50 3.46 -16.31
C LYS A 215 18.53 2.47 -17.49
N SER A 216 17.77 1.38 -17.42
CA SER A 216 17.71 0.39 -18.51
C SER A 216 17.13 0.96 -19.81
N LEU A 217 16.30 2.00 -19.73
CA LEU A 217 15.74 2.72 -20.86
C LEU A 217 16.68 3.84 -21.38
N GLY A 218 17.84 4.04 -20.76
CA GLY A 218 18.77 5.13 -21.12
C GLY A 218 18.26 6.53 -20.75
N LEU A 219 17.24 6.63 -19.90
CA LEU A 219 16.72 7.93 -19.45
C LEU A 219 17.68 8.58 -18.46
N ALA A 220 17.82 9.91 -18.54
CA ALA A 220 18.68 10.68 -17.65
C ALA A 220 18.34 10.43 -16.17
N PRO A 221 19.34 10.26 -15.29
CA PRO A 221 19.09 10.05 -13.86
C PRO A 221 18.38 11.25 -13.24
N ILE A 222 17.62 11.00 -12.17
CA ILE A 222 17.01 12.07 -11.35
C ILE A 222 17.93 12.42 -10.17
N MET A 223 18.66 11.43 -9.66
CA MET A 223 19.76 11.58 -8.71
C MET A 223 20.91 10.70 -9.19
N GLY A 224 22.13 11.23 -9.18
CA GLY A 224 23.33 10.56 -9.70
C GLY A 224 23.93 11.35 -10.85
#